data_AF-A0A8T4R5U1-F1
#
_entry.id   AF-A0A8T4R5U1-F1
#
_cell.length_a   1.000
_cell.length_b   1.000
_cell.length_c   1.000
_cell.angle_alpha   90.00
_cell.angle_beta   90.00
_cell.angle_gamma   90.00
#
_symmetry.space_group_name_H-M   'P 1'
#
loop_
_entity.id
_entity.type
_entity.pdbx_description
1 polymer ?
#
loop_
_entity_poly.entity_id
_entity_poly.type
_entity_poly.pdbx_seq_one_letter_code
_entity_poly.pdbx_strand_id
1 'polypeptide(L)'
;MKNKKWNKERKNKKAHIFMLILLVICLIAFFSLIIVIKNLVKDTRNIGEATLEVLKAAQRGEDVLNYIDVNAKYTVMNAEYELASKGGMLNSGCGEYNGVNLWYNHGKLCLPTAPNEELRKVFESKFENNLNYFELPKNNYEIKVTDNKVIGIAKEEISIKISKTDEETKVETSPIEKATLKYISPVDESVCLVNNYGSYPAGTVLLKQVTINGLTRGVNAKMADALANVAKVIDASGYKVHNWHSCRTSPNTPSCGSMHPGCLAIDINPQENPHCPNVGEQNSWWGRIASPFEKEKCKKGNAVGNIPIEIIKAFEENGFYWGGRFSYTTSTPKPDTMHFEFMTECCKRTLTPLNEVIDKVNYAVTPQEIFAQYPVYNPKEDS
;
A
#
# COMPACT_ATOMS: atom_id res chain seq x y z
N MET A 1 21.42 95.05 12.23
CA MET A 1 21.12 93.61 12.03
C MET A 1 19.84 93.29 12.79
N LYS A 2 18.79 92.81 12.09
CA LYS A 2 17.42 92.69 12.64
C LYS A 2 17.25 91.40 13.46
N ASN A 3 16.88 91.57 14.73
CA ASN A 3 16.43 90.50 15.63
C ASN A 3 15.17 89.82 15.08
N LYS A 4 15.28 88.57 14.65
CA LYS A 4 14.14 87.73 14.26
C LYS A 4 13.55 87.10 15.53
N LYS A 5 12.46 87.68 16.03
CA LYS A 5 11.62 87.12 17.11
C LYS A 5 11.15 85.72 16.73
N TRP A 6 11.51 84.74 17.53
CA TRP A 6 10.89 83.41 17.53
C TRP A 6 9.44 83.54 18.01
N ASN A 7 8.49 83.49 17.09
CA ASN A 7 7.09 83.34 17.45
C ASN A 7 6.88 81.93 18.00
N LYS A 8 6.68 81.89 19.33
CA LYS A 8 6.26 80.77 20.15
C LYS A 8 5.05 80.07 19.53
N GLU A 9 5.26 78.93 18.88
CA GLU A 9 4.20 78.00 18.50
C GLU A 9 3.44 77.60 19.78
N ARG A 10 2.28 78.20 20.03
CA ARG A 10 1.25 77.56 20.85
C ARG A 10 0.63 76.45 20.01
N LYS A 11 1.39 75.36 19.79
CA LYS A 11 0.89 74.11 19.20
C LYS A 11 -0.37 73.68 19.96
N ASN A 12 -1.42 73.37 19.21
CA ASN A 12 -2.78 73.07 19.66
C ASN A 12 -2.83 71.99 20.75
N LYS A 13 -2.62 72.36 22.02
CA LYS A 13 -2.73 71.44 23.17
C LYS A 13 -4.09 70.74 23.24
N LYS A 14 -5.16 71.40 22.74
CA LYS A 14 -6.51 70.83 22.64
C LYS A 14 -6.60 69.65 21.66
N ALA A 15 -5.85 69.68 20.56
CA ALA A 15 -5.83 68.59 19.58
C ALA A 15 -5.11 67.35 20.13
N HIS A 16 -4.04 67.53 20.91
CA HIS A 16 -3.38 66.41 21.58
C HIS A 16 -4.26 65.76 22.65
N ILE A 17 -5.02 66.56 23.41
CA ILE A 17 -5.98 66.02 24.39
C ILE A 17 -7.09 65.22 23.68
N PHE A 18 -7.62 65.75 22.57
CA PHE A 18 -8.63 65.05 21.76
C PHE A 18 -8.12 63.72 21.19
N MET A 19 -6.90 63.71 20.62
CA MET A 19 -6.27 62.50 20.11
C MET A 19 -6.05 61.43 21.19
N LEU A 20 -5.69 61.86 22.40
CA LEU A 20 -5.46 60.95 23.53
C LEU A 20 -6.78 60.31 24.00
N ILE A 21 -7.87 61.08 24.03
CA ILE A 21 -9.21 60.55 24.33
C ILE A 21 -9.68 59.58 23.24
N LEU A 22 -9.46 59.91 21.96
CA LEU A 22 -9.84 59.04 20.83
C LEU A 22 -9.09 57.70 20.89
N LEU A 23 -7.79 57.72 21.22
CA LEU A 23 -6.98 56.52 21.40
C LEU A 23 -7.56 55.63 22.50
N VAL A 24 -7.94 56.20 23.64
CA VAL A 24 -8.54 55.46 24.76
C VAL A 24 -9.87 54.83 24.35
N ILE A 25 -10.71 55.55 23.61
CA ILE A 25 -11.99 55.01 23.10
C ILE A 25 -11.74 53.85 22.12
N CYS A 26 -10.79 54.00 21.20
CA CYS A 26 -10.43 52.92 20.27
C CYS A 26 -9.89 51.68 21.00
N LEU A 27 -9.08 51.87 22.05
CA LEU A 27 -8.59 50.76 22.87
C LEU A 27 -9.75 50.06 23.60
N ILE A 28 -10.68 50.81 24.19
CA ILE A 28 -11.86 50.24 24.85
C ILE A 28 -12.70 49.43 23.86
N ALA A 29 -12.95 49.97 22.66
CA ALA A 29 -13.69 49.28 21.60
C ALA A 29 -12.98 48.01 21.11
N PHE A 30 -11.65 48.04 21.03
CA PHE A 30 -10.85 46.88 20.64
C PHE A 30 -10.87 45.79 21.71
N PHE A 31 -10.74 46.14 22.99
CA PHE A 31 -10.80 45.18 24.09
C PHE A 31 -12.19 44.57 24.25
N SER A 32 -13.26 45.36 24.09
CA SER A 32 -14.62 44.82 24.13
C SER A 32 -14.90 43.85 22.98
N LEU A 33 -14.39 44.13 21.77
CA LEU A 33 -14.46 43.20 20.64
C LEU A 33 -13.76 41.86 20.93
N ILE A 34 -12.56 41.88 21.53
CA ILE A 34 -11.83 40.66 21.91
C ILE A 34 -12.61 39.83 22.92
N ILE A 35 -13.26 40.46 23.90
CA ILE A 35 -14.08 39.78 24.91
C ILE A 35 -15.30 39.11 24.25
N VAL A 36 -15.96 39.82 23.33
CA VAL A 36 -17.12 39.29 22.58
C VAL A 36 -16.71 38.08 21.72
N ILE A 37 -15.61 38.18 20.98
CA ILE A 37 -15.10 37.06 20.16
C ILE A 37 -14.74 35.86 21.04
N LYS A 38 -14.07 36.07 22.18
CA LYS A 38 -13.73 34.98 23.12
C LYS A 38 -14.97 34.27 23.69
N ASN A 39 -16.07 35.00 23.87
CA ASN A 39 -17.32 34.43 24.37
C ASN A 39 -18.11 33.70 23.26
N LEU A 40 -18.07 34.18 22.01
CA LEU A 40 -18.70 33.52 20.86
C LEU A 40 -17.98 32.22 20.43
N VAL A 41 -16.66 32.16 20.59
CA VAL A 41 -15.85 30.99 20.17
C VAL A 41 -15.96 29.80 21.15
N LYS A 42 -16.56 29.99 22.34
CA LYS A 42 -16.70 28.91 23.33
C LYS A 42 -17.64 27.77 22.86
N ASP A 43 -18.67 28.07 22.06
CA ASP A 43 -19.63 27.05 21.59
C ASP A 43 -19.26 26.41 20.25
N THR A 44 -18.44 27.07 19.42
CA THR A 44 -18.09 26.54 18.10
C THR A 44 -17.02 25.44 18.14
N ARG A 45 -16.30 25.28 19.26
CA ARG A 45 -15.32 24.20 19.44
C ARG A 45 -15.98 22.81 19.42
N ASN A 46 -17.25 22.69 19.82
CA ASN A 46 -17.92 21.40 19.93
C ASN A 46 -18.39 20.80 18.58
N ILE A 47 -18.77 21.62 17.59
CA ILE A 47 -19.33 21.10 16.32
C ILE A 47 -18.24 20.45 15.46
N GLY A 48 -17.08 21.09 15.35
CA GLY A 48 -15.94 20.55 14.61
C GLY A 48 -15.36 19.29 15.27
N GLU A 49 -15.27 19.30 16.61
CA GLU A 49 -14.81 18.14 17.38
C GLU A 49 -15.78 16.96 17.26
N ALA A 50 -17.10 17.17 17.44
CA ALA A 50 -18.09 16.12 17.29
C ALA A 50 -18.11 15.52 15.87
N THR A 51 -18.05 16.37 14.83
CA THR A 51 -17.99 15.91 13.43
C THR A 51 -16.72 15.10 13.16
N LEU A 52 -15.58 15.54 13.70
CA LEU A 52 -14.32 14.82 13.58
C LEU A 52 -14.35 13.47 14.32
N GLU A 53 -14.99 13.38 15.48
CA GLU A 53 -15.12 12.14 16.22
C GLU A 53 -16.05 11.13 15.50
N VAL A 54 -17.15 11.60 14.89
CA VAL A 54 -17.99 10.75 14.02
C VAL A 54 -17.19 10.24 12.82
N LEU A 55 -16.40 11.10 12.16
CA LEU A 55 -15.56 10.69 11.04
C LEU A 55 -14.51 9.65 11.44
N LYS A 56 -13.87 9.82 12.60
CA LYS A 56 -12.93 8.83 13.15
C LYS A 56 -13.62 7.51 13.47
N ALA A 57 -14.82 7.56 14.02
CA ALA A 57 -15.59 6.35 14.31
C ALA A 57 -16.01 5.61 13.04
N ALA A 58 -16.43 6.34 12.00
CA ALA A 58 -16.72 5.76 10.69
C ALA A 58 -15.47 5.09 10.08
N GLN A 59 -14.33 5.79 10.09
CA GLN A 59 -13.06 5.21 9.62
C GLN A 59 -12.69 3.95 10.41
N ARG A 60 -12.86 3.97 11.73
CA ARG A 60 -12.60 2.81 12.58
C ARG A 60 -13.55 1.65 12.28
N GLY A 61 -14.81 1.94 11.94
CA GLY A 61 -15.77 0.95 11.47
C GLY A 61 -15.31 0.27 10.18
N GLU A 62 -14.86 1.04 9.20
CA GLU A 62 -14.29 0.51 7.95
C GLU A 62 -13.05 -0.35 8.21
N ASP A 63 -12.15 0.11 9.08
CA ASP A 63 -10.95 -0.66 9.46
C ASP A 63 -11.31 -2.00 10.12
N VAL A 64 -12.36 -2.02 10.96
CA VAL A 64 -12.88 -3.24 11.61
C VAL A 64 -13.48 -4.20 10.59
N LEU A 65 -14.34 -3.70 9.69
CA LEU A 65 -14.95 -4.54 8.64
C LEU A 65 -13.89 -5.13 7.72
N ASN A 66 -12.94 -4.31 7.26
CA ASN A 66 -11.82 -4.78 6.45
C ASN A 66 -10.95 -5.79 7.21
N TYR A 67 -10.71 -5.60 8.50
CA TYR A 67 -9.99 -6.57 9.33
C TYR A 67 -10.72 -7.92 9.37
N ILE A 68 -12.04 -7.92 9.56
CA ILE A 68 -12.85 -9.15 9.58
C ILE A 68 -12.74 -9.88 8.24
N ASP A 69 -12.87 -9.16 7.12
CA ASP A 69 -12.78 -9.72 5.77
C ASP A 69 -11.40 -10.33 5.47
N VAL A 70 -10.33 -9.61 5.84
CA VAL A 70 -8.96 -10.08 5.66
C VAL A 70 -8.68 -11.32 6.52
N ASN A 71 -9.16 -11.33 7.77
CA ASN A 71 -9.03 -12.51 8.64
C ASN A 71 -9.82 -13.70 8.11
N ALA A 72 -11.03 -13.47 7.58
CA ALA A 72 -11.83 -14.52 6.96
C ALA A 72 -11.07 -15.11 5.77
N LYS A 73 -10.51 -14.26 4.88
CA LYS A 73 -9.70 -14.70 3.74
C LYS A 73 -8.56 -15.63 4.17
N TYR A 74 -7.72 -15.21 5.11
CA TYR A 74 -6.60 -16.03 5.56
C TYR A 74 -7.04 -17.28 6.31
N THR A 75 -8.15 -17.22 7.03
CA THR A 75 -8.69 -18.38 7.74
C THR A 75 -9.18 -19.45 6.76
N VAL A 76 -9.86 -19.06 5.67
CA VAL A 76 -10.25 -19.99 4.60
C VAL A 76 -9.01 -20.62 3.97
N MET A 77 -7.99 -19.82 3.60
CA MET A 77 -6.76 -20.35 3.00
C MET A 77 -6.07 -21.39 3.90
N ASN A 78 -5.99 -21.09 5.21
CA ASN A 78 -5.43 -22.01 6.18
C ASN A 78 -6.28 -23.28 6.36
N ALA A 79 -7.60 -23.15 6.32
CA ALA A 79 -8.51 -24.28 6.42
C ALA A 79 -8.42 -25.22 5.21
N GLU A 80 -8.35 -24.65 4.00
CA GLU A 80 -8.14 -25.39 2.76
C GLU A 80 -6.79 -26.10 2.74
N TYR A 81 -5.71 -25.39 3.10
CA TYR A 81 -4.38 -25.98 3.21
C TYR A 81 -4.35 -27.15 4.19
N GLU A 82 -4.97 -26.97 5.37
CA GLU A 82 -5.04 -28.04 6.38
C GLU A 82 -5.81 -29.25 5.85
N LEU A 83 -6.97 -29.04 5.24
CA LEU A 83 -7.75 -30.12 4.64
C LEU A 83 -6.95 -30.82 3.53
N ALA A 84 -6.35 -30.08 2.61
CA ALA A 84 -5.54 -30.63 1.53
C ALA A 84 -4.37 -31.48 2.06
N SER A 85 -3.65 -30.98 3.07
CA SER A 85 -2.55 -31.70 3.73
C SER A 85 -2.99 -33.01 4.39
N LYS A 86 -4.28 -33.09 4.78
CA LYS A 86 -4.90 -34.25 5.41
C LYS A 86 -5.72 -35.10 4.43
N GLY A 87 -5.63 -34.90 3.11
CA GLY A 87 -6.40 -35.68 2.13
C GLY A 87 -7.87 -35.24 1.98
N GLY A 88 -8.18 -33.98 2.21
CA GLY A 88 -9.48 -33.35 1.93
C GLY A 88 -10.57 -33.57 2.97
N MET A 89 -10.24 -34.11 4.15
CA MET A 89 -11.17 -34.29 5.27
C MET A 89 -10.43 -34.24 6.60
N LEU A 90 -11.13 -33.95 7.69
CA LEU A 90 -10.54 -33.96 9.03
C LEU A 90 -10.25 -35.38 9.52
N ASN A 91 -11.14 -36.34 9.23
CA ASN A 91 -11.01 -37.74 9.64
C ASN A 91 -11.64 -38.66 8.60
N SER A 92 -10.88 -39.61 8.05
CA SER A 92 -11.41 -40.54 7.06
C SER A 92 -12.15 -41.75 7.63
N GLY A 93 -11.98 -42.12 8.89
CA GLY A 93 -12.48 -43.41 9.38
C GLY A 93 -11.91 -44.64 8.63
N CYS A 94 -10.93 -44.44 7.74
CA CYS A 94 -10.05 -45.44 7.13
C CYS A 94 -8.64 -45.39 7.74
N GLY A 95 -8.40 -44.48 8.68
CA GLY A 95 -7.11 -44.27 9.33
C GLY A 95 -6.25 -43.23 8.61
N GLU A 96 -5.05 -43.06 9.12
CA GLU A 96 -4.06 -42.11 8.60
C GLU A 96 -2.74 -42.82 8.31
N TYR A 97 -1.98 -42.31 7.34
CA TYR A 97 -0.60 -42.73 7.07
C TYR A 97 0.26 -41.48 6.90
N ASN A 98 1.30 -41.34 7.73
CA ASN A 98 2.16 -40.16 7.79
C ASN A 98 1.38 -38.83 7.94
N GLY A 99 0.31 -38.83 8.74
CA GLY A 99 -0.52 -37.65 8.99
C GLY A 99 -1.50 -37.28 7.86
N VAL A 100 -1.58 -38.08 6.80
CA VAL A 100 -2.55 -37.91 5.70
C VAL A 100 -3.67 -38.94 5.86
N ASN A 101 -4.93 -38.53 5.72
CA ASN A 101 -6.05 -39.46 5.79
C ASN A 101 -6.07 -40.41 4.59
N LEU A 102 -6.29 -41.70 4.85
CA LEU A 102 -6.43 -42.71 3.82
C LEU A 102 -7.82 -42.67 3.18
N TRP A 103 -7.88 -42.66 1.85
CA TRP A 103 -9.15 -42.75 1.11
C TRP A 103 -9.64 -44.19 0.94
N TYR A 104 -8.75 -45.17 1.14
CA TYR A 104 -9.07 -46.57 0.99
C TYR A 104 -8.28 -47.42 1.99
N ASN A 105 -8.98 -48.31 2.71
CA ASN A 105 -8.35 -49.26 3.61
C ASN A 105 -9.19 -50.55 3.71
N HIS A 106 -8.58 -51.72 3.49
CA HIS A 106 -9.20 -53.05 3.59
C HIS A 106 -10.59 -53.17 2.93
N GLY A 107 -10.75 -52.71 1.69
CA GLY A 107 -12.03 -52.80 0.96
C GLY A 107 -13.05 -51.72 1.33
N LYS A 108 -12.75 -50.85 2.30
CA LYS A 108 -13.58 -49.69 2.65
C LYS A 108 -13.06 -48.44 1.96
N LEU A 109 -13.98 -47.71 1.33
CA LEU A 109 -13.73 -46.41 0.71
C LEU A 109 -14.17 -45.29 1.68
N CYS A 110 -13.31 -44.29 1.87
CA CYS A 110 -13.49 -43.19 2.80
C CYS A 110 -13.16 -41.86 2.12
N LEU A 111 -13.94 -41.52 1.10
CA LEU A 111 -13.82 -40.25 0.38
C LEU A 111 -14.54 -39.13 1.13
N PRO A 112 -14.12 -37.85 0.92
CA PRO A 112 -14.84 -36.73 1.48
C PRO A 112 -16.21 -36.63 0.81
N THR A 113 -17.27 -36.82 1.59
CA THR A 113 -18.66 -36.78 1.10
C THR A 113 -19.33 -35.43 1.27
N ALA A 114 -18.78 -34.58 2.15
CA ALA A 114 -19.30 -33.24 2.46
C ALA A 114 -18.15 -32.21 2.56
N PRO A 115 -17.44 -31.90 1.46
CA PRO A 115 -16.28 -31.02 1.48
C PRO A 115 -16.58 -29.63 2.05
N ASN A 116 -17.76 -29.07 1.77
CA ASN A 116 -18.18 -27.77 2.29
C ASN A 116 -18.34 -27.78 3.82
N GLU A 117 -18.81 -28.89 4.38
CA GLU A 117 -19.01 -29.06 5.83
C GLU A 117 -17.67 -29.27 6.55
N GLU A 118 -16.75 -30.02 5.95
CA GLU A 118 -15.38 -30.16 6.45
C GLU A 118 -14.68 -28.80 6.47
N LEU A 119 -14.78 -28.03 5.38
CA LEU A 119 -14.22 -26.68 5.31
C LEU A 119 -14.82 -25.74 6.37
N ARG A 120 -16.16 -25.78 6.54
CA ARG A 120 -16.86 -24.97 7.55
C ARG A 120 -16.32 -25.23 8.94
N LYS A 121 -16.19 -26.50 9.35
CA LYS A 121 -15.69 -26.87 10.68
C LYS A 121 -14.27 -26.38 10.94
N VAL A 122 -13.36 -26.56 9.97
CA VAL A 122 -11.97 -26.10 10.12
C VAL A 122 -11.92 -24.58 10.18
N PHE A 123 -12.68 -23.89 9.32
CA PHE A 123 -12.78 -22.44 9.33
C PHE A 123 -13.27 -21.91 10.68
N GLU A 124 -14.40 -22.41 11.17
CA GLU A 124 -15.00 -21.96 12.44
C GLU A 124 -14.05 -22.16 13.62
N SER A 125 -13.30 -23.27 13.66
CA SER A 125 -12.34 -23.55 14.72
C SER A 125 -11.18 -22.53 14.82
N LYS A 126 -10.91 -21.80 13.73
CA LYS A 126 -9.77 -20.87 13.62
C LYS A 126 -10.20 -19.41 13.56
N PHE A 127 -11.34 -19.12 12.93
CA PHE A 127 -11.75 -17.76 12.60
C PHE A 127 -11.84 -16.87 13.84
N GLU A 128 -12.54 -17.34 14.87
CA GLU A 128 -12.72 -16.61 16.12
C GLU A 128 -11.38 -16.34 16.85
N ASN A 129 -10.43 -17.27 16.76
CA ASN A 129 -9.10 -17.11 17.36
C ASN A 129 -8.26 -16.05 16.64
N ASN A 130 -8.55 -15.80 15.35
CA ASN A 130 -7.87 -14.81 14.55
C ASN A 130 -8.46 -13.39 14.71
N LEU A 131 -9.62 -13.23 15.37
CA LEU A 131 -10.27 -11.94 15.62
C LEU A 131 -9.81 -11.26 16.92
N ASN A 132 -8.49 -11.16 17.15
CA ASN A 132 -7.94 -10.66 18.41
C ASN A 132 -7.50 -9.19 18.43
N TYR A 133 -7.40 -8.53 17.27
CA TYR A 133 -6.92 -7.15 17.18
C TYR A 133 -7.95 -6.12 17.67
N PHE A 134 -9.25 -6.41 17.49
CA PHE A 134 -10.35 -5.58 17.95
C PHE A 134 -11.17 -6.33 19.01
N GLU A 135 -11.78 -5.59 19.94
CA GLU A 135 -12.77 -6.15 20.87
C GLU A 135 -14.09 -6.43 20.12
N LEU A 136 -14.16 -7.60 19.47
CA LEU A 136 -15.33 -8.03 18.71
C LEU A 136 -16.17 -9.03 19.51
N PRO A 137 -17.50 -9.06 19.30
CA PRO A 137 -18.35 -10.06 19.91
C PRO A 137 -17.96 -11.46 19.41
N LYS A 138 -17.75 -12.38 20.35
CA LYS A 138 -17.40 -13.78 20.04
C LYS A 138 -18.61 -14.52 19.49
N ASN A 139 -18.39 -15.44 18.54
CA ASN A 139 -19.42 -16.27 17.92
C ASN A 139 -20.53 -15.47 17.23
N ASN A 140 -20.21 -14.26 16.76
CA ASN A 140 -21.18 -13.36 16.15
C ASN A 140 -21.54 -13.74 14.72
N TYR A 141 -20.93 -14.77 14.13
CA TYR A 141 -21.15 -15.12 12.74
C TYR A 141 -21.84 -16.47 12.57
N GLU A 142 -22.83 -16.53 11.69
CA GLU A 142 -23.33 -17.77 11.10
C GLU A 142 -22.57 -18.02 9.79
N ILE A 143 -21.80 -19.10 9.73
CA ILE A 143 -20.94 -19.41 8.57
C ILE A 143 -21.67 -20.34 7.60
N LYS A 144 -21.75 -19.93 6.34
CA LYS A 144 -22.28 -20.73 5.23
C LYS A 144 -21.19 -20.98 4.21
N VAL A 145 -20.97 -22.25 3.86
CA VAL A 145 -20.03 -22.64 2.81
C VAL A 145 -20.82 -23.14 1.61
N THR A 146 -20.53 -22.54 0.46
CA THR A 146 -21.02 -22.95 -0.86
C THR A 146 -19.82 -23.36 -1.70
N ASP A 147 -20.04 -23.99 -2.86
CA ASP A 147 -18.99 -24.52 -3.74
C ASP A 147 -17.89 -23.52 -4.08
N ASN A 148 -18.20 -22.23 -3.94
CA ASN A 148 -17.32 -21.14 -4.27
C ASN A 148 -17.04 -20.21 -3.05
N LYS A 149 -17.91 -20.11 -2.05
CA LYS A 149 -17.81 -19.00 -1.08
C LYS A 149 -18.00 -19.47 0.34
N VAL A 150 -17.20 -18.90 1.24
CA VAL A 150 -17.48 -18.86 2.68
C VAL A 150 -18.13 -17.51 2.98
N ILE A 151 -19.33 -17.54 3.54
CA ILE A 151 -20.14 -16.36 3.85
C ILE A 151 -20.36 -16.34 5.36
N GLY A 152 -19.90 -15.28 6.03
CA GLY A 152 -20.23 -15.02 7.43
C GLY A 152 -21.37 -14.02 7.53
N ILE A 153 -22.48 -14.41 8.17
CA ILE A 153 -23.61 -13.51 8.43
C ILE A 153 -23.54 -13.10 9.90
N ALA A 154 -23.40 -11.81 10.17
CA ALA A 154 -23.41 -11.29 11.54
C ALA A 154 -24.79 -11.51 12.19
N LYS A 155 -24.80 -12.02 13.42
CA LYS A 155 -26.00 -12.23 14.25
C LYS A 155 -26.41 -10.95 14.96
N GLU A 156 -25.42 -10.15 15.34
CA GLU A 156 -25.56 -8.88 16.04
C GLU A 156 -24.70 -7.80 15.38
N GLU A 157 -25.13 -6.54 15.51
CA GLU A 157 -24.40 -5.38 14.99
C GLU A 157 -23.13 -5.12 15.80
N ILE A 158 -22.07 -4.66 15.13
CA ILE A 158 -20.82 -4.24 15.78
C ILE A 158 -20.96 -2.76 16.17
N SER A 159 -20.83 -2.45 17.45
CA SER A 159 -20.91 -1.08 17.96
C SER A 159 -19.53 -0.44 18.08
N ILE A 160 -19.33 0.73 17.45
CA ILE A 160 -18.10 1.52 17.53
C ILE A 160 -18.33 2.74 18.44
N LYS A 161 -17.56 2.85 19.51
CA LYS A 161 -17.66 3.98 20.46
C LYS A 161 -17.03 5.25 19.86
N ILE A 162 -17.79 6.35 19.90
CA ILE A 162 -17.33 7.71 19.60
C ILE A 162 -16.83 8.32 20.92
N SER A 163 -15.66 8.94 20.97
CA SER A 163 -15.08 9.30 22.27
C SER A 163 -15.82 10.47 22.95
N LYS A 164 -16.02 10.30 24.28
CA LYS A 164 -16.37 11.29 25.32
C LYS A 164 -17.81 11.72 25.60
N THR A 165 -18.81 11.10 24.98
CA THR A 165 -20.19 11.14 25.50
C THR A 165 -20.76 9.73 25.47
N ASP A 166 -21.37 9.32 26.58
CA ASP A 166 -22.05 8.02 26.79
C ASP A 166 -23.30 7.84 25.90
N GLU A 167 -23.28 8.33 24.66
CA GLU A 167 -24.36 8.16 23.69
C GLU A 167 -23.92 7.19 22.60
N GLU A 168 -24.46 5.97 22.70
CA GLU A 168 -24.41 4.96 21.65
C GLU A 168 -25.25 5.42 20.46
N THR A 169 -24.61 5.64 19.31
CA THR A 169 -25.34 5.76 18.04
C THR A 169 -25.38 4.40 17.37
N LYS A 170 -26.56 3.78 17.32
CA LYS A 170 -26.81 2.60 16.49
C LYS A 170 -26.78 3.05 15.03
N VAL A 171 -25.82 2.53 14.28
CA VAL A 171 -25.77 2.74 12.83
C VAL A 171 -26.65 1.68 12.20
N GLU A 172 -27.77 2.12 11.65
CA GLU A 172 -28.68 1.27 10.89
C GLU A 172 -27.90 0.68 9.71
N THR A 173 -27.74 -0.66 9.71
CA THR A 173 -27.12 -1.37 8.60
C THR A 173 -28.04 -1.26 7.38
N SER A 174 -27.69 -0.37 6.45
CA SER A 174 -28.23 -0.42 5.09
C SER A 174 -28.09 -1.85 4.57
N PRO A 175 -29.10 -2.43 3.91
CA PRO A 175 -28.99 -3.75 3.31
C PRO A 175 -27.73 -3.76 2.43
N ILE A 176 -26.80 -4.67 2.77
CA ILE A 176 -25.53 -4.90 2.08
C ILE A 176 -25.70 -4.59 0.60
N GLU A 177 -25.19 -3.43 0.17
CA GLU A 177 -25.17 -3.07 -1.24
C GLU A 177 -24.21 -4.03 -1.91
N LYS A 178 -24.78 -5.10 -2.45
CA LYS A 178 -24.24 -5.99 -3.49
C LYS A 178 -22.71 -6.03 -3.54
N ALA A 179 -22.12 -6.84 -2.67
CA ALA A 179 -20.90 -7.55 -3.04
C ALA A 179 -21.25 -8.52 -4.17
N THR A 180 -21.26 -8.00 -5.40
CA THR A 180 -21.29 -8.82 -6.60
C THR A 180 -19.94 -9.50 -6.68
N LEU A 181 -19.80 -10.62 -6.00
CA LEU A 181 -18.71 -11.56 -6.19
C LEU A 181 -18.83 -12.07 -7.63
N LYS A 182 -18.13 -11.39 -8.55
CA LYS A 182 -17.60 -12.03 -9.74
C LYS A 182 -16.50 -12.94 -9.22
N TYR A 183 -16.92 -14.14 -8.88
CA TYR A 183 -16.11 -15.20 -8.35
C TYR A 183 -15.02 -15.55 -9.37
N ILE A 184 -13.80 -15.10 -9.11
CA ILE A 184 -12.60 -15.81 -9.55
C ILE A 184 -12.15 -16.49 -8.28
N SER A 185 -12.41 -17.80 -8.18
CA SER A 185 -11.73 -18.68 -7.21
C SER A 185 -10.27 -18.26 -7.15
N PRO A 186 -9.61 -18.19 -5.98
CA PRO A 186 -8.17 -18.28 -5.95
C PRO A 186 -7.83 -19.68 -6.47
N VAL A 187 -7.80 -19.81 -7.80
CA VAL A 187 -6.66 -20.46 -8.43
C VAL A 187 -5.48 -19.81 -7.72
N ASP A 188 -4.81 -20.54 -6.83
CA ASP A 188 -3.57 -20.12 -6.16
C ASP A 188 -2.89 -19.12 -7.09
N GLU A 189 -2.68 -17.87 -6.68
CA GLU A 189 -2.27 -16.80 -7.60
C GLU A 189 -1.10 -17.27 -8.48
N SER A 190 -0.25 -18.13 -7.93
CA SER A 190 0.79 -18.86 -8.61
C SER A 190 0.28 -19.83 -9.68
N VAL A 191 -0.70 -20.68 -9.39
CA VAL A 191 -1.42 -21.52 -10.38
C VAL A 191 -2.14 -20.66 -11.43
N CYS A 192 -2.75 -19.52 -11.07
CA CYS A 192 -3.38 -18.61 -12.03
C CYS A 192 -2.35 -18.05 -13.01
N LEU A 193 -1.22 -17.58 -12.46
CA LEU A 193 -0.11 -17.06 -13.23
C LEU A 193 0.51 -18.13 -14.11
N VAL A 194 0.80 -19.32 -13.56
CA VAL A 194 1.36 -20.43 -14.34
C VAL A 194 0.44 -20.83 -15.49
N ASN A 195 -0.86 -20.96 -15.25
CA ASN A 195 -1.82 -21.38 -16.28
C ASN A 195 -2.02 -20.33 -17.38
N ASN A 196 -2.05 -19.05 -17.01
CA ASN A 196 -2.37 -17.98 -17.95
C ASN A 196 -1.15 -17.32 -18.59
N TYR A 197 0.02 -17.41 -17.95
CA TYR A 197 1.22 -16.66 -18.32
C TYR A 197 2.49 -17.51 -18.37
N GLY A 198 2.46 -18.72 -17.82
CA GLY A 198 3.60 -19.63 -17.79
C GLY A 198 4.58 -19.36 -16.65
N SER A 199 5.64 -20.16 -16.62
CA SER A 199 6.75 -20.07 -15.65
C SER A 199 8.09 -20.30 -16.35
N TYR A 200 9.09 -19.54 -15.92
CA TYR A 200 10.46 -19.55 -16.39
C TYR A 200 11.38 -19.92 -15.20
N PRO A 201 12.40 -20.78 -15.39
CA PRO A 201 12.91 -21.31 -16.65
C PRO A 201 12.21 -22.60 -17.13
N ALA A 202 11.09 -23.00 -16.53
CA ALA A 202 10.35 -24.21 -16.91
C ALA A 202 9.89 -24.24 -18.39
N GLY A 203 10.00 -23.12 -19.10
CA GLY A 203 9.88 -23.05 -20.56
C GLY A 203 8.44 -22.88 -21.05
N THR A 204 7.49 -22.59 -20.15
CA THR A 204 6.07 -22.44 -20.51
C THR A 204 5.66 -21.00 -20.80
N VAL A 205 6.54 -20.02 -20.54
CA VAL A 205 6.31 -18.62 -20.90
C VAL A 205 6.48 -18.43 -22.40
N LEU A 206 5.46 -17.88 -23.06
CA LEU A 206 5.57 -17.38 -24.43
C LEU A 206 6.29 -16.03 -24.40
N LEU A 207 7.48 -15.96 -25.00
CA LEU A 207 8.30 -14.76 -25.01
C LEU A 207 8.12 -13.95 -26.29
N LYS A 208 8.07 -12.62 -26.14
CA LYS A 208 8.17 -11.65 -27.23
C LYS A 208 9.32 -10.68 -26.93
N GLN A 209 10.04 -10.27 -27.97
CA GLN A 209 11.16 -9.34 -27.82
C GLN A 209 10.64 -7.91 -27.74
N VAL A 210 11.16 -7.15 -26.77
CA VAL A 210 10.93 -5.70 -26.66
C VAL A 210 12.29 -5.02 -26.56
N THR A 211 12.42 -3.84 -27.19
CA THR A 211 13.65 -3.04 -27.22
C THR A 211 13.41 -1.73 -26.48
N ILE A 212 14.29 -1.40 -25.53
CA ILE A 212 14.31 -0.11 -24.80
C ILE A 212 15.72 0.45 -24.91
N ASN A 213 15.89 1.67 -25.42
CA ASN A 213 17.20 2.29 -25.65
C ASN A 213 18.21 1.37 -26.37
N GLY A 214 17.74 0.58 -27.36
CA GLY A 214 18.56 -0.38 -28.11
C GLY A 214 18.85 -1.70 -27.40
N LEU A 215 18.49 -1.85 -26.13
CA LEU A 215 18.61 -3.10 -25.37
C LEU A 215 17.38 -3.96 -25.60
N THR A 216 17.57 -5.10 -26.28
CA THR A 216 16.49 -6.06 -26.56
C THR A 216 16.52 -7.21 -25.55
N ARG A 217 15.35 -7.54 -24.98
CA ARG A 217 15.16 -8.71 -24.12
C ARG A 217 13.80 -9.37 -24.40
N GLY A 218 13.73 -10.66 -24.08
CA GLY A 218 12.48 -11.41 -24.06
C GLY A 218 11.66 -11.10 -22.81
N VAL A 219 10.38 -10.85 -23.02
CA VAL A 219 9.37 -10.63 -21.96
C VAL A 219 8.13 -11.45 -22.24
N ASN A 220 7.24 -11.60 -21.26
CA ASN A 220 5.97 -12.30 -21.50
C ASN A 220 5.20 -11.65 -22.66
N ALA A 221 4.73 -12.46 -23.61
CA ALA A 221 4.02 -11.98 -24.79
C ALA A 221 2.78 -11.13 -24.44
N LYS A 222 2.11 -11.43 -23.32
CA LYS A 222 0.94 -10.66 -22.85
C LYS A 222 1.30 -9.29 -22.25
N MET A 223 2.53 -9.08 -21.81
CA MET A 223 3.05 -7.80 -21.31
C MET A 223 3.73 -6.98 -22.41
N ALA A 224 4.16 -7.62 -23.49
CA ALA A 224 5.08 -7.04 -24.47
C ALA A 224 4.58 -5.76 -25.14
N ASP A 225 3.29 -5.67 -25.49
CA ASP A 225 2.75 -4.48 -26.16
C ASP A 225 2.65 -3.29 -25.20
N ALA A 226 2.29 -3.54 -23.94
CA ALA A 226 2.31 -2.54 -22.89
C ALA A 226 3.74 -2.02 -22.65
N LEU A 227 4.71 -2.93 -22.52
CA LEU A 227 6.11 -2.54 -22.37
C LEU A 227 6.66 -1.80 -23.60
N ALA A 228 6.25 -2.19 -24.82
CA ALA A 228 6.65 -1.50 -26.05
C ALA A 228 6.11 -0.06 -26.12
N ASN A 229 4.93 0.22 -25.54
CA ASN A 229 4.43 1.58 -25.42
C ASN A 229 5.23 2.41 -24.42
N VAL A 230 5.58 1.82 -23.28
CA VAL A 230 6.47 2.46 -22.29
C VAL A 230 7.86 2.72 -22.90
N ALA A 231 8.39 1.78 -23.68
CA ALA A 231 9.67 1.91 -24.37
C ALA A 231 9.74 3.16 -25.25
N LYS A 232 8.66 3.47 -26.00
CA LYS A 232 8.58 4.69 -26.81
C LYS A 232 8.70 5.96 -25.97
N VAL A 233 8.09 5.98 -24.78
CA VAL A 233 8.16 7.12 -23.86
C VAL A 233 9.58 7.26 -23.30
N ILE A 234 10.21 6.15 -22.90
CA ILE A 234 11.61 6.14 -22.43
C ILE A 234 12.56 6.63 -23.53
N ASP A 235 12.41 6.14 -24.76
CA ASP A 235 13.27 6.53 -25.88
C ASP A 235 13.09 8.01 -26.25
N ALA A 236 11.87 8.54 -26.11
CA ALA A 236 11.56 9.94 -26.36
C ALA A 236 11.98 10.89 -25.23
N SER A 237 12.02 10.43 -23.97
CA SER A 237 12.36 11.26 -22.81
C SER A 237 13.85 11.59 -22.71
N GLY A 238 14.70 10.83 -23.40
CA GLY A 238 16.15 10.94 -23.30
C GLY A 238 16.74 10.27 -22.06
N TYR A 239 15.91 9.68 -21.18
CA TYR A 239 16.39 8.83 -20.09
C TYR A 239 17.13 7.61 -20.65
N LYS A 240 18.25 7.26 -20.02
CA LYS A 240 19.13 6.19 -20.49
C LYS A 240 18.96 4.93 -19.65
N VAL A 241 18.31 3.92 -20.22
CA VAL A 241 18.32 2.56 -19.69
C VAL A 241 19.61 1.88 -20.17
N HIS A 242 20.59 1.74 -19.27
CA HIS A 242 21.85 1.05 -19.56
C HIS A 242 21.79 -0.45 -19.25
N ASN A 243 20.84 -0.87 -18.40
CA ASN A 243 20.54 -2.28 -18.19
C ASN A 243 19.09 -2.48 -17.73
N TRP A 244 18.49 -3.58 -18.17
CA TRP A 244 17.19 -4.02 -17.66
C TRP A 244 17.02 -5.53 -17.75
N HIS A 245 16.21 -6.08 -16.83
CA HIS A 245 15.93 -7.51 -16.73
C HIS A 245 14.44 -7.75 -16.57
N SER A 246 13.95 -8.87 -17.11
CA SER A 246 12.54 -9.26 -16.97
C SER A 246 12.37 -10.69 -16.46
N CYS A 247 12.85 -11.69 -17.19
CA CYS A 247 12.81 -13.07 -16.72
C CYS A 247 13.93 -13.34 -15.71
N ARG A 248 13.62 -14.04 -14.61
CA ARG A 248 14.63 -14.55 -13.66
C ARG A 248 14.77 -16.06 -13.79
N THR A 249 15.99 -16.57 -13.91
CA THR A 249 16.30 -18.01 -14.07
C THR A 249 16.14 -18.84 -12.81
N SER A 250 15.85 -18.24 -11.65
CA SER A 250 15.61 -18.98 -10.40
C SER A 250 14.28 -19.76 -10.49
N PRO A 251 14.22 -21.01 -9.98
CA PRO A 251 13.09 -21.93 -10.16
C PRO A 251 11.82 -21.58 -9.35
N ASN A 252 11.67 -20.33 -8.93
CA ASN A 252 10.52 -19.92 -8.13
C ASN A 252 9.27 -19.86 -9.01
N THR A 253 8.14 -20.32 -8.50
CA THR A 253 6.84 -20.13 -9.16
C THR A 253 6.50 -18.64 -9.18
N PRO A 254 5.95 -18.10 -10.30
CA PRO A 254 5.50 -16.71 -10.32
C PRO A 254 4.43 -16.49 -9.25
N SER A 255 4.49 -15.35 -8.56
CA SER A 255 3.50 -14.94 -7.56
C SER A 255 3.34 -13.42 -7.55
N CYS A 256 2.27 -12.90 -6.95
CA CYS A 256 2.14 -11.46 -6.76
C CYS A 256 3.23 -10.98 -5.76
N GLY A 257 4.09 -10.05 -6.18
CA GLY A 257 5.30 -9.68 -5.43
C GLY A 257 6.57 -10.44 -5.87
N SER A 258 6.45 -11.40 -6.79
CA SER A 258 7.58 -12.04 -7.48
C SER A 258 7.17 -12.45 -8.89
N MET A 259 6.97 -11.45 -9.76
CA MET A 259 6.46 -11.67 -11.12
C MET A 259 7.53 -11.96 -12.18
N HIS A 260 8.82 -11.87 -11.82
CA HIS A 260 9.93 -12.20 -12.73
C HIS A 260 9.94 -13.64 -13.27
N PRO A 261 9.55 -14.69 -12.51
CA PRO A 261 9.46 -16.04 -13.06
C PRO A 261 8.36 -16.19 -14.13
N GLY A 262 7.36 -15.30 -14.15
CA GLY A 262 6.39 -15.23 -15.25
C GLY A 262 6.86 -14.35 -16.41
N CYS A 263 8.05 -13.75 -16.30
CA CYS A 263 8.53 -12.66 -17.15
C CYS A 263 7.54 -11.49 -17.24
N LEU A 264 6.81 -11.24 -16.15
CA LEU A 264 5.77 -10.21 -15.99
C LEU A 264 6.23 -9.03 -15.12
N ALA A 265 7.53 -8.97 -14.83
CA ALA A 265 8.14 -7.83 -14.16
C ALA A 265 9.33 -7.31 -14.98
N ILE A 266 9.73 -6.09 -14.68
CA ILE A 266 10.95 -5.46 -15.21
C ILE A 266 11.69 -4.72 -14.10
N ASP A 267 13.00 -4.90 -14.05
CA ASP A 267 13.92 -4.09 -13.24
C ASP A 267 14.75 -3.19 -14.15
N ILE A 268 14.70 -1.87 -13.94
CA ILE A 268 15.41 -0.86 -14.74
C ILE A 268 16.58 -0.27 -13.97
N ASN A 269 17.76 -0.27 -14.61
CA ASN A 269 19.00 0.28 -14.09
C ASN A 269 19.21 -0.04 -12.60
N PRO A 270 19.28 -1.33 -12.20
CA PRO A 270 19.39 -1.69 -10.79
C PRO A 270 20.40 -0.82 -10.06
N GLN A 271 21.64 -0.71 -10.55
CA GLN A 271 22.70 0.11 -9.93
C GLN A 271 22.32 1.56 -9.55
N GLU A 272 21.40 2.18 -10.29
CA GLU A 272 20.92 3.55 -10.07
C GLU A 272 19.61 3.62 -9.26
N ASN A 273 18.84 2.52 -9.19
CA ASN A 273 17.47 2.50 -8.65
C ASN A 273 17.28 1.42 -7.55
N PRO A 274 17.85 1.61 -6.34
CA PRO A 274 17.87 0.61 -5.29
C PRO A 274 16.58 -0.03 -4.80
N HIS A 275 16.67 -1.35 -4.59
CA HIS A 275 15.84 -2.10 -3.64
C HIS A 275 16.33 -1.79 -2.21
N CYS A 276 15.58 -0.97 -1.50
CA CYS A 276 16.01 -0.34 -0.26
C CYS A 276 16.42 -1.30 0.88
N PRO A 277 15.74 -2.45 1.11
CA PRO A 277 16.18 -3.43 2.10
C PRO A 277 17.64 -3.90 1.96
N ASN A 278 18.18 -3.92 0.74
CA ASN A 278 19.54 -4.40 0.47
C ASN A 278 20.60 -3.29 0.64
N VAL A 279 20.17 -2.04 0.87
CA VAL A 279 21.07 -0.89 1.07
C VAL A 279 21.75 -0.92 2.46
N GLY A 280 21.21 -1.68 3.42
CA GLY A 280 21.75 -1.86 4.77
C GLY A 280 22.84 -2.93 4.90
N GLU A 281 22.91 -3.88 3.97
CA GLU A 281 23.82 -5.03 4.00
C GLU A 281 24.93 -4.80 2.97
N GLN A 282 26.10 -4.34 3.43
CA GLN A 282 27.17 -3.70 2.65
C GLN A 282 27.74 -4.45 1.43
N ASN A 283 27.30 -5.67 1.10
CA ASN A 283 27.91 -6.50 0.05
C ASN A 283 26.95 -7.04 -1.02
N SER A 284 25.68 -6.64 -1.04
CA SER A 284 24.77 -7.11 -2.08
C SER A 284 24.25 -5.93 -2.87
N TRP A 285 24.95 -5.53 -3.95
CA TRP A 285 24.33 -4.79 -5.06
C TRP A 285 25.32 -4.37 -6.14
N TRP A 286 25.45 -5.17 -7.20
CA TRP A 286 26.00 -4.82 -8.52
C TRP A 286 27.23 -3.87 -8.55
N GLY A 287 28.03 -3.82 -7.48
CA GLY A 287 29.25 -3.01 -7.34
C GLY A 287 29.12 -1.55 -6.81
N ARG A 288 27.97 -1.04 -6.32
CA ARG A 288 27.87 0.37 -5.84
C ARG A 288 27.78 0.50 -4.31
N ILE A 289 28.53 1.45 -3.74
CA ILE A 289 28.43 1.84 -2.34
C ILE A 289 27.37 2.94 -2.19
N ALA A 290 26.31 2.68 -1.44
CA ALA A 290 25.27 3.67 -1.15
C ALA A 290 25.77 4.76 -0.18
N SER A 291 25.41 6.01 -0.48
CA SER A 291 25.72 7.16 0.37
C SER A 291 24.97 7.10 1.73
N PRO A 292 25.47 7.81 2.76
CA PRO A 292 24.76 7.91 4.04
C PRO A 292 23.31 8.42 3.91
N PHE A 293 23.08 9.35 2.99
CA PHE A 293 21.76 9.91 2.71
C PHE A 293 20.78 8.87 2.13
N GLU A 294 21.23 8.09 1.15
CA GLU A 294 20.41 7.02 0.55
C GLU A 294 20.08 5.93 1.58
N LYS A 295 21.05 5.57 2.43
CA LYS A 295 20.83 4.66 3.57
C LYS A 295 19.77 5.19 4.53
N GLU A 296 19.81 6.48 4.88
CA GLU A 296 18.82 7.08 5.77
C GLU A 296 17.42 7.11 5.13
N LYS A 297 17.31 7.44 3.86
CA LYS A 297 16.04 7.44 3.12
C LYS A 297 15.42 6.05 3.07
N CYS A 298 16.21 5.04 2.72
CA CYS A 298 15.75 3.66 2.67
C CYS A 298 15.33 3.15 4.06
N LYS A 299 16.04 3.49 5.15
CA LYS A 299 15.61 3.18 6.53
C LYS A 299 14.25 3.76 6.88
N LYS A 300 13.91 4.92 6.33
CA LYS A 300 12.62 5.58 6.50
C LYS A 300 11.55 5.11 5.50
N GLY A 301 11.85 4.14 4.64
CA GLY A 301 10.88 3.62 3.67
C GLY A 301 10.65 4.46 2.43
N ASN A 302 11.56 5.39 2.14
CA ASN A 302 11.48 6.20 0.93
C ASN A 302 12.17 5.51 -0.23
N ALA A 303 11.57 5.60 -1.43
CA ALA A 303 12.21 5.20 -2.67
C ALA A 303 13.44 6.09 -2.97
N VAL A 304 14.45 5.49 -3.58
CA VAL A 304 15.71 6.13 -3.97
C VAL A 304 16.03 5.68 -5.39
N GLY A 305 16.18 6.64 -6.30
CA GLY A 305 16.51 6.36 -7.69
C GLY A 305 16.47 7.61 -8.55
N ASN A 306 16.69 7.43 -9.84
CA ASN A 306 16.72 8.50 -10.83
C ASN A 306 15.68 8.34 -11.95
N ILE A 307 14.76 7.37 -11.84
CA ILE A 307 13.70 7.15 -12.83
C ILE A 307 12.78 8.39 -12.90
N PRO A 308 12.72 9.09 -14.02
CA PRO A 308 11.85 10.26 -14.13
C PRO A 308 10.39 9.90 -13.89
N ILE A 309 9.64 10.82 -13.29
CA ILE A 309 8.27 10.55 -12.85
C ILE A 309 7.34 10.26 -14.03
N GLU A 310 7.61 10.84 -15.19
CA GLU A 310 6.92 10.60 -16.45
C GLU A 310 7.11 9.16 -16.95
N ILE A 311 8.27 8.54 -16.68
CA ILE A 311 8.50 7.13 -17.01
C ILE A 311 7.71 6.23 -16.06
N ILE A 312 7.71 6.55 -14.76
CA ILE A 312 6.89 5.83 -13.78
C ILE A 312 5.40 5.92 -14.15
N LYS A 313 4.91 7.11 -14.55
CA LYS A 313 3.54 7.29 -15.04
C LYS A 313 3.28 6.48 -16.30
N ALA A 314 4.20 6.48 -17.26
CA ALA A 314 4.04 5.70 -18.48
C ALA A 314 3.87 4.20 -18.17
N PHE A 315 4.64 3.67 -17.21
CA PHE A 315 4.45 2.30 -16.71
C PHE A 315 3.04 2.11 -16.13
N GLU A 316 2.61 2.97 -15.20
CA GLU A 316 1.30 2.82 -14.54
C GLU A 316 0.12 2.97 -15.51
N GLU A 317 0.18 3.91 -16.45
CA GLU A 317 -0.82 4.09 -17.51
C GLU A 317 -0.88 2.90 -18.47
N ASN A 318 0.18 2.11 -18.57
CA ASN A 318 0.23 0.88 -19.36
C ASN A 318 0.04 -0.39 -18.50
N GLY A 319 -0.54 -0.26 -17.31
CA GLY A 319 -0.98 -1.39 -16.48
C GLY A 319 0.11 -2.00 -15.60
N PHE A 320 1.23 -1.30 -15.39
CA PHE A 320 2.24 -1.73 -14.43
C PHE A 320 2.00 -1.13 -13.04
N TYR A 321 2.53 -1.80 -12.02
CA TYR A 321 2.60 -1.32 -10.65
C TYR A 321 4.06 -1.10 -10.27
N TRP A 322 4.38 0.10 -9.81
CA TRP A 322 5.74 0.46 -9.43
C TRP A 322 6.11 -0.02 -8.01
N GLY A 323 7.22 -0.76 -7.92
CA GLY A 323 7.75 -1.34 -6.67
C GLY A 323 8.23 -0.31 -5.65
N GLY A 324 8.48 0.93 -6.06
CA GLY A 324 8.77 2.04 -5.13
C GLY A 324 7.65 2.28 -4.10
N ARG A 325 6.43 1.80 -4.38
CA ARG A 325 5.25 1.90 -3.51
C ARG A 325 5.14 0.78 -2.46
N PHE A 326 5.97 -0.27 -2.52
CA PHE A 326 5.86 -1.43 -1.63
C PHE A 326 5.97 -1.09 -0.13
N SER A 327 6.52 0.07 0.24
CA SER A 327 6.56 0.54 1.64
C SER A 327 5.21 0.94 2.24
N TYR A 328 4.21 1.31 1.43
CA TYR A 328 2.90 1.75 1.95
C TYR A 328 1.97 0.60 2.30
N THR A 329 2.29 -0.62 1.87
CA THR A 329 1.40 -1.78 1.97
C THR A 329 1.87 -2.82 2.99
N THR A 330 3.08 -2.68 3.54
CA THR A 330 3.67 -3.66 4.46
C THR A 330 4.10 -3.02 5.77
N SER A 331 4.02 -3.76 6.88
CA SER A 331 4.44 -3.32 8.22
C SER A 331 5.93 -2.97 8.34
N THR A 332 6.74 -3.36 7.35
CA THR A 332 8.15 -2.98 7.22
C THR A 332 8.37 -2.28 5.89
N PRO A 333 9.01 -1.11 5.83
CA PRO A 333 9.20 -0.41 4.57
C PRO A 333 10.19 -1.12 3.65
N LYS A 334 9.75 -1.55 2.45
CA LYS A 334 10.60 -2.23 1.47
C LYS A 334 10.46 -1.67 0.04
N PRO A 335 10.74 -0.36 -0.21
CA PRO A 335 10.68 0.18 -1.57
C PRO A 335 11.62 -0.55 -2.52
N ASP A 336 11.12 -0.88 -3.71
CA ASP A 336 11.90 -1.46 -4.81
C ASP A 336 11.85 -0.54 -6.04
N THR A 337 12.75 0.43 -6.10
CA THR A 337 12.64 1.56 -7.04
C THR A 337 12.84 1.14 -8.49
N MET A 338 13.69 0.15 -8.76
CA MET A 338 13.94 -0.38 -10.11
C MET A 338 12.75 -1.17 -10.68
N HIS A 339 11.87 -1.66 -9.80
CA HIS A 339 10.97 -2.77 -10.10
C HIS A 339 9.59 -2.30 -10.57
N PHE A 340 9.07 -2.95 -11.61
CA PHE A 340 7.71 -2.75 -12.12
C PHE A 340 7.06 -4.10 -12.41
N GLU A 341 5.86 -4.32 -11.87
CA GLU A 341 5.08 -5.54 -12.08
C GLU A 341 3.93 -5.26 -13.04
N PHE A 342 3.75 -6.06 -14.09
CA PHE A 342 2.58 -5.95 -14.96
C PHE A 342 1.35 -6.54 -14.27
N MET A 343 0.34 -5.72 -14.02
CA MET A 343 -0.88 -6.14 -13.34
C MET A 343 -1.71 -7.00 -14.27
N THR A 344 -2.15 -8.15 -13.75
CA THR A 344 -2.90 -9.16 -14.50
C THR A 344 -4.25 -9.41 -13.84
N GLU A 345 -5.13 -10.21 -14.48
CA GLU A 345 -6.32 -10.69 -13.77
C GLU A 345 -5.99 -11.51 -12.52
N CYS A 346 -4.79 -12.12 -12.46
CA CYS A 346 -4.32 -12.93 -11.33
C CYS A 346 -3.72 -12.08 -10.19
N CYS A 347 -3.18 -10.90 -10.49
CA CYS A 347 -2.59 -9.98 -9.51
C CYS A 347 -3.19 -8.59 -9.63
N LYS A 348 -4.12 -8.26 -8.73
CA LYS A 348 -4.75 -6.94 -8.66
C LYS A 348 -4.22 -6.17 -7.46
N ARG A 349 -3.58 -5.03 -7.72
CA ARG A 349 -3.23 -4.03 -6.70
C ARG A 349 -4.04 -2.76 -6.97
N THR A 350 -4.56 -2.15 -5.91
CA THR A 350 -5.23 -0.85 -6.02
C THR A 350 -4.18 0.23 -6.30
N LEU A 351 -4.32 0.94 -7.42
CA LEU A 351 -3.44 2.06 -7.79
C LEU A 351 -4.02 3.36 -7.24
N THR A 352 -3.49 3.84 -6.10
CA THR A 352 -3.73 5.22 -5.68
C THR A 352 -3.02 6.17 -6.66
N PRO A 353 -3.68 7.26 -7.12
CA PRO A 353 -3.08 8.22 -8.05
C PRO A 353 -1.67 8.65 -7.62
N LEU A 354 -0.72 8.65 -8.56
CA LEU A 354 0.70 8.89 -8.26
C LEU A 354 0.96 10.26 -7.61
N ASN A 355 0.17 11.28 -7.98
CA ASN A 355 0.21 12.61 -7.35
C ASN A 355 -0.11 12.60 -5.84
N GLU A 356 -0.93 11.67 -5.34
CA GLU A 356 -1.25 11.55 -3.91
C GLU A 356 -0.15 10.80 -3.12
N VAL A 357 0.77 10.14 -3.85
CA VAL A 357 1.84 9.32 -3.29
C VAL A 357 3.20 10.01 -3.42
N ILE A 358 3.43 10.87 -4.43
CA ILE A 358 4.67 11.66 -4.59
C ILE A 358 4.90 12.61 -3.40
N ASP A 359 3.88 13.15 -2.76
CA ASP A 359 4.07 14.00 -1.56
C ASP A 359 4.45 13.19 -0.31
N LYS A 360 4.19 11.88 -0.31
CA LYS A 360 4.53 10.94 0.78
C LYS A 360 5.83 10.17 0.51
N VAL A 361 6.14 9.90 -0.76
CA VAL A 361 7.41 9.35 -1.22
C VAL A 361 8.30 10.55 -1.40
N ASN A 362 9.24 10.83 -0.50
CA ASN A 362 10.26 11.83 -0.77
C ASN A 362 11.18 11.34 -1.91
N TYR A 363 10.66 11.29 -3.13
CA TYR A 363 11.31 10.91 -4.36
C TYR A 363 12.28 12.04 -4.67
N ALA A 364 13.50 11.93 -4.15
CA ALA A 364 14.55 12.81 -4.61
C ALA A 364 14.89 12.33 -6.01
N VAL A 365 14.35 13.03 -7.02
CA VAL A 365 15.12 13.23 -8.24
C VAL A 365 16.46 13.77 -7.75
N THR A 366 17.52 12.96 -7.80
CA THR A 366 18.85 13.44 -7.47
C THR A 366 19.15 14.59 -8.42
N PRO A 367 19.31 15.84 -7.92
CA PRO A 367 19.91 16.85 -8.77
C PRO A 367 21.29 16.30 -9.13
N GLN A 368 21.62 16.34 -10.41
CA GLN A 368 22.94 15.96 -10.94
C GLN A 368 24.10 16.68 -10.22
N GLU A 369 23.80 17.66 -9.38
CA GLU A 369 24.72 18.42 -8.52
C GLU A 369 25.29 17.63 -7.32
N ILE A 370 24.69 16.52 -6.86
CA ILE A 370 25.24 15.74 -5.72
C ILE A 370 26.46 14.91 -6.13
N PHE A 371 26.54 14.46 -7.39
CA PHE A 371 27.72 13.74 -7.90
C PHE A 371 28.93 14.65 -8.14
N ALA A 372 28.76 15.97 -8.09
CA ALA A 372 29.87 16.91 -8.18
C ALA A 372 30.65 17.08 -6.85
N GLN A 373 30.12 16.58 -5.72
CA GLN A 373 30.74 16.76 -4.40
C GLN A 373 31.52 15.54 -3.87
N TYR A 374 31.46 14.39 -4.54
CA TYR A 374 32.21 13.20 -4.14
C TYR A 374 32.88 12.56 -5.35
N PRO A 375 34.23 12.58 -5.44
CA PRO A 375 34.92 11.96 -6.56
C PRO A 375 34.60 10.47 -6.60
N VAL A 376 34.31 9.99 -7.81
CA VAL A 376 34.18 8.57 -8.14
C VAL A 376 35.46 7.87 -7.67
N TYR A 377 35.37 7.04 -6.63
CA TYR A 377 36.49 6.23 -6.18
C TYR A 377 36.85 5.24 -7.30
N ASN A 378 38.05 5.39 -7.87
CA ASN A 378 38.60 4.51 -8.89
C ASN A 378 39.46 3.44 -8.18
N PRO A 379 39.03 2.16 -8.11
CA PRO A 379 39.74 1.13 -7.35
C PRO A 379 41.02 0.61 -8.05
N LYS A 380 41.59 1.37 -9.01
CA LYS A 380 42.79 0.97 -9.78
C LYS A 380 44.06 1.76 -9.47
N GLU A 381 44.05 2.69 -8.51
CA GLU A 381 45.24 3.48 -8.18
C GLU A 381 45.87 3.19 -6.81
N ASP A 382 45.32 2.27 -6.02
CA ASP A 382 45.92 1.82 -4.75
C ASP A 382 46.25 0.31 -4.76
N SER A 383 47.08 -0.11 -5.73
CA SER A 383 47.79 -1.40 -5.71
C SER A 383 49.28 -1.21 -5.90
#